data_AF-A0A4E9F1Q9-F1
#
_entry.id   AF-A0A4E9F1Q9-F1
#
_cell.length_a   1.000
_cell.length_b   1.000
_cell.length_c   1.000
_cell.angle_alpha   90.00
_cell.angle_beta   90.00
_cell.angle_gamma   90.00
#
_symmetry.space_group_name_H-M   'P 1'
#
loop_
_entity.id
_entity.type
_entity.pdbx_description
1 polymer ?
#
loop_
_entity_poly.entity_id
_entity_poly.type
_entity_poly.pdbx_seq_one_letter_code
_entity_poly.pdbx_strand_id
1 'polypeptide(L)'
;MRFTVWLLRNLNIPEWNRRVWEIGYRGPPLPKLKIKGRPDYPISGNAIRQLQDKMKIEYEVMKCLATPYLSKEMEHAYIKKYGTCAEQREKEFLEMEQRRMPGKSKKRIVGSGEVLKAKANIGNLLHEHRTIESSLKELIVRQRWD
;
A
#
# COMPACT_ATOMS: atom_id res chain seq x y z
N MET A 1 2.52 17.67 -47.28
CA MET A 1 1.50 16.74 -46.73
C MET A 1 0.52 17.54 -45.89
N ARG A 2 -0.80 17.38 -46.10
CA ARG A 2 -1.81 18.03 -45.24
C ARG A 2 -1.76 17.39 -43.85
N PHE A 3 -1.64 18.20 -42.80
CA PHE A 3 -1.61 17.75 -41.40
C PHE A 3 -2.75 16.78 -41.05
N THR A 4 -3.92 17.05 -41.64
CA THR A 4 -5.13 16.22 -41.51
C THR A 4 -4.94 14.80 -42.05
N VAL A 5 -4.24 14.63 -43.17
CA VAL A 5 -3.99 13.31 -43.78
C VAL A 5 -3.01 12.49 -42.93
N TRP A 6 -2.08 13.14 -42.23
CA TRP A 6 -1.13 12.46 -41.35
C TRP A 6 -1.78 12.01 -40.04
N LEU A 7 -2.63 12.84 -39.43
CA LEU A 7 -3.39 12.49 -38.22
C LEU A 7 -4.42 11.38 -38.46
N LEU A 8 -5.02 11.33 -39.65
CA LEU A 8 -5.97 10.29 -40.03
C LEU A 8 -5.32 8.99 -40.53
N ARG A 9 -3.98 8.94 -40.61
CA ARG A 9 -3.28 7.71 -40.99
C ARG A 9 -3.36 6.74 -39.82
N ASN A 10 -3.92 5.55 -40.07
CA ASN A 10 -4.00 4.50 -39.08
C ASN A 10 -2.57 4.12 -38.64
N LEU A 11 -2.18 4.51 -37.43
CA LEU A 11 -0.86 4.24 -36.84
C LEU A 11 -0.59 2.73 -36.74
N ASN A 12 -1.64 1.90 -36.81
CA ASN A 12 -1.54 0.45 -36.86
C ASN A 12 -1.35 -0.13 -38.26
N ILE A 13 -1.21 0.67 -39.33
CA ILE A 13 -0.99 0.13 -40.70
C ILE A 13 0.21 -0.83 -40.78
N PRO A 14 1.38 -0.56 -40.16
CA PRO A 14 2.51 -1.51 -40.19
C PRO A 14 2.17 -2.84 -39.50
N GLU A 15 1.47 -2.78 -38.36
CA GLU A 15 1.03 -3.96 -37.60
C GLU A 15 -0.07 -4.73 -38.35
N TRP A 16 -0.97 -4.01 -39.02
CA TRP A 16 -2.06 -4.56 -39.81
C TRP A 16 -1.54 -5.23 -41.08
N ASN A 17 -0.62 -4.58 -41.81
CA ASN A 17 0.04 -5.17 -42.97
C ASN A 17 0.78 -6.45 -42.59
N ARG A 18 1.49 -6.47 -41.46
CA ARG A 18 2.13 -7.69 -40.95
C ARG A 18 1.09 -8.78 -40.66
N ARG A 19 -0.03 -8.44 -39.99
CA ARG A 19 -1.12 -9.40 -39.71
C ARG A 19 -1.74 -9.97 -40.99
N VAL A 20 -1.85 -9.20 -42.07
CA VAL A 20 -2.30 -9.71 -43.38
C VAL A 20 -1.35 -10.78 -43.93
N TRP A 21 -0.03 -10.64 -43.74
CA TRP A 21 0.97 -11.67 -44.09
C TRP A 21 1.03 -12.83 -43.08
N GLU A 22 0.44 -12.68 -41.88
CA GLU A 22 0.31 -13.75 -40.89
C GLU A 22 -0.93 -14.64 -41.14
N ILE A 23 -1.84 -14.26 -42.06
CA ILE A 23 -2.97 -15.09 -42.49
C ILE A 23 -2.42 -16.33 -43.23
N GLY A 24 -2.17 -17.41 -42.48
CA GLY A 24 -1.62 -18.68 -42.98
C GLY A 24 -0.31 -19.13 -42.32
N TYR A 25 0.30 -18.33 -41.44
CA TYR A 25 1.51 -18.72 -40.73
C TYR A 25 1.22 -19.80 -39.66
N ARG A 26 1.86 -20.97 -39.77
CA ARG A 26 1.76 -22.09 -38.82
C ARG A 26 3.10 -22.34 -38.11
N GLY A 27 3.64 -21.33 -37.44
CA GLY A 27 4.88 -21.43 -36.64
C GLY A 27 4.72 -20.81 -35.24
N PRO A 28 5.77 -20.85 -34.38
CA PRO A 28 5.77 -20.19 -33.08
C PRO A 28 5.53 -18.68 -33.25
N PRO A 29 4.89 -18.01 -32.27
CA PRO A 29 4.52 -16.60 -32.38
C PRO A 29 5.73 -15.74 -32.71
N LEU A 30 5.66 -15.04 -33.85
CA LEU A 30 6.72 -14.14 -34.29
C LEU A 30 6.94 -13.04 -33.23
N PRO A 31 8.19 -12.65 -32.94
CA PRO A 31 8.48 -11.64 -31.92
C PRO A 31 7.74 -10.34 -32.23
N LYS A 32 7.23 -9.67 -31.18
CA LYS A 32 6.70 -8.30 -31.30
C LYS A 32 7.77 -7.44 -31.94
N LEU A 33 7.42 -6.68 -32.98
CA LEU A 33 8.35 -5.72 -33.56
C LEU A 33 8.74 -4.73 -32.45
N LYS A 34 10.01 -4.76 -32.05
CA LYS A 34 10.57 -3.64 -31.32
C LYS A 34 10.46 -2.45 -32.26
N ILE A 35 9.81 -1.37 -31.82
CA ILE A 35 9.79 -0.10 -32.53
C ILE A 35 11.26 0.32 -32.69
N LYS A 36 11.84 0.03 -33.85
CA LYS A 36 13.20 0.42 -34.22
C LYS A 36 13.07 1.75 -34.97
N GLY A 37 13.18 2.87 -34.24
CA GLY A 37 13.06 4.21 -34.82
C GLY A 37 13.06 5.30 -33.74
N ARG A 38 13.41 6.54 -34.13
CA ARG A 38 13.09 7.72 -33.31
C ARG A 38 11.57 7.82 -33.18
N PRO A 39 11.02 8.35 -32.07
CA PRO A 39 9.58 8.58 -31.97
C PRO A 39 9.08 9.32 -33.21
N ASP A 40 7.99 8.85 -33.82
CA ASP A 40 7.41 9.49 -35.02
C ASP A 40 6.97 10.94 -34.76
N TYR A 41 6.89 11.32 -33.49
CA TYR A 41 6.51 12.65 -33.03
C TYR A 41 7.72 13.42 -32.54
N PRO A 42 7.92 14.67 -32.99
CA PRO A 42 8.92 15.54 -32.37
C PRO A 42 8.58 15.74 -30.90
N ILE A 43 9.59 15.68 -30.03
CA ILE A 43 9.42 15.99 -28.61
C ILE A 43 8.96 17.44 -28.50
N SER A 44 7.76 17.65 -27.97
CA SER A 44 7.21 18.99 -27.81
C SER A 44 7.95 19.75 -26.71
N GLY A 45 8.04 21.08 -26.83
CA GLY A 45 8.60 21.92 -25.76
C GLY A 45 7.89 21.73 -24.41
N ASN A 46 6.60 21.40 -24.43
CA ASN A 46 5.84 21.09 -23.21
C ASN A 46 6.29 19.78 -22.55
N ALA A 47 6.60 18.74 -23.34
CA ALA A 47 7.13 17.49 -22.80
C ALA A 47 8.50 17.71 -22.12
N ILE A 48 9.34 18.59 -22.68
CA ILE A 48 10.62 18.97 -22.09
C ILE A 48 10.40 19.71 -20.76
N ARG A 49 9.49 20.69 -20.71
CA ARG A 49 9.16 21.41 -19.46
C ARG A 49 8.65 20.47 -18.37
N GLN A 50 7.73 19.56 -18.70
CA GLN A 50 7.22 18.58 -17.74
C GLN A 50 8.32 17.67 -17.19
N LEU A 51 9.30 17.29 -18.03
CA LEU A 51 10.46 16.51 -17.59
C LEU A 51 11.35 17.32 -16.65
N GLN A 52 11.60 18.60 -16.96
CA GLN A 52 12.38 19.50 -16.12
C GLN A 52 11.72 19.69 -14.74
N ASP A 53 10.39 19.86 -14.70
CA ASP A 53 9.65 19.98 -13.45
C ASP A 53 9.78 18.71 -12.59
N LYS A 54 9.65 17.53 -13.21
CA LYS A 54 9.86 16.25 -12.52
C LYS A 54 11.28 16.12 -11.97
N MET A 55 12.29 16.45 -12.76
CA MET A 55 13.69 16.41 -12.33
C MET A 55 13.96 17.39 -11.18
N LYS A 56 13.34 18.57 -11.19
CA LYS A 56 13.44 19.52 -10.09
C LYS A 56 12.84 18.96 -8.81
N ILE A 57 11.66 18.33 -8.88
CA ILE A 57 11.01 17.67 -7.74
C ILE A 57 11.90 16.52 -7.21
N GLU A 58 12.41 15.67 -8.09
CA GLU A 58 13.31 14.57 -7.71
C GLU A 58 14.58 15.09 -7.02
N TYR A 59 15.16 16.18 -7.52
CA TYR A 59 16.31 16.83 -6.89
C TYR A 59 16.00 17.33 -5.47
N GLU A 60 14.83 17.95 -5.27
CA GLU A 60 14.38 18.39 -3.95
C GLU A 60 14.21 17.21 -2.99
N VAL A 61 13.60 16.10 -3.45
CA VAL A 61 13.47 14.87 -2.66
C VAL A 61 14.83 14.29 -2.29
N MET A 62 15.75 14.21 -3.25
CA MET A 62 17.12 13.71 -3.00
C MET A 62 17.87 14.59 -1.99
N LYS A 63 17.70 15.92 -2.06
CA LYS A 63 18.29 16.85 -1.09
C LYS A 63 17.79 16.57 0.33
N CYS A 64 16.49 16.34 0.51
CA CYS A 64 15.92 15.97 1.80
C CYS A 64 16.43 14.62 2.31
N LEU A 65 16.54 13.61 1.43
CA LEU A 65 17.05 12.28 1.79
C LEU A 65 18.54 12.28 2.15
N ALA A 66 19.32 13.19 1.55
CA ALA A 66 20.75 13.33 1.81
C ALA A 66 21.08 13.93 3.19
N THR A 67 20.11 14.57 3.85
CA THR A 67 20.27 15.19 5.18
C THR A 67 19.35 14.53 6.21
N PRO A 68 19.63 13.27 6.62
CA PRO A 68 18.82 12.61 7.64
C PRO A 68 18.95 13.31 9.00
N TYR A 69 17.87 13.29 9.78
CA TYR A 69 17.85 13.88 11.12
C TYR A 69 18.69 13.09 12.13
N LEU A 70 18.69 11.75 12.01
CA LEU A 70 19.45 10.84 12.86
C LEU A 70 20.53 10.12 12.05
N SER A 71 21.68 9.90 12.68
CA SER A 71 22.68 8.99 12.12
C SER A 71 22.28 7.54 12.43
N LYS A 72 22.81 6.60 11.63
CA LYS A 72 22.62 5.16 11.84
C LYS A 72 22.98 4.71 13.26
N GLU A 73 23.99 5.33 13.87
CA GLU A 73 24.44 5.04 15.23
C GLU A 73 23.41 5.47 16.27
N MET A 74 22.78 6.64 16.07
CA MET A 74 21.71 7.13 16.95
C MET A 74 20.46 6.25 16.87
N GLU A 75 20.07 5.80 15.67
CA GLU A 75 18.90 4.94 15.47
C GLU A 75 19.09 3.54 16.07
N HIS A 76 20.33 3.07 16.23
CA HIS A 76 20.62 1.71 16.70
C HIS A 76 20.03 1.42 18.08
N ALA A 77 20.06 2.38 19.01
CA ALA A 77 19.48 2.22 20.35
C ALA A 77 17.95 2.03 20.30
N TYR A 78 17.27 2.75 19.39
CA TYR A 78 15.83 2.63 19.19
C TYR A 78 15.46 1.28 18.57
N ILE A 79 16.16 0.87 17.51
CA ILE A 79 15.93 -0.40 16.82
C ILE A 79 16.18 -1.57 17.78
N LYS A 80 17.22 -1.50 18.62
CA LYS A 80 17.49 -2.53 19.64
C LYS A 80 16.34 -2.66 20.66
N LYS A 81 15.68 -1.54 21.02
CA LYS A 81 14.60 -1.53 22.01
C LYS A 81 13.26 -1.97 21.43
N TYR A 82 12.89 -1.50 20.24
CA TYR A 82 11.55 -1.70 19.68
C TYR A 82 11.49 -2.69 18.51
N GLY A 83 12.64 -3.03 17.92
CA GLY A 83 12.73 -3.81 16.69
C GLY A 83 12.73 -2.92 15.44
N THR A 84 12.82 -3.56 14.28
CA THR A 84 12.74 -2.87 12.98
C THR A 84 11.32 -2.39 12.67
N CYS A 85 11.16 -1.42 11.78
CA CYS A 85 9.84 -0.95 11.35
C CYS A 85 8.98 -2.05 10.70
N ALA A 86 9.60 -3.11 10.17
CA ALA A 86 8.88 -4.29 9.67
C ALA A 86 8.30 -5.11 10.83
N GLU A 87 9.12 -5.42 11.85
CA GLU A 87 8.68 -6.13 13.06
C GLU A 87 7.59 -5.38 13.83
N GLN A 88 7.68 -4.05 13.89
CA GLN A 88 6.65 -3.23 14.52
C GLN A 88 5.31 -3.34 13.78
N ARG A 89 5.31 -3.24 12.45
CA ARG A 89 4.11 -3.44 11.62
C ARG A 89 3.52 -4.84 11.77
N GLU A 90 4.36 -5.86 11.89
CA GLU A 90 3.90 -7.23 12.16
C GLU A 90 3.25 -7.37 13.54
N LYS A 91 3.83 -6.75 14.59
CA LYS A 91 3.24 -6.72 15.94
C LYS A 91 1.89 -5.98 15.95
N GLU A 92 1.82 -4.82 15.30
CA GLU A 92 0.58 -4.04 15.15
C GLU A 92 -0.48 -4.83 14.39
N PHE A 93 -0.10 -5.52 13.31
CA PHE A 93 -1.01 -6.38 12.56
C PHE A 93 -1.56 -7.52 13.42
N LEU A 94 -0.69 -8.19 14.19
CA LEU A 94 -1.10 -9.23 15.14
C LEU A 94 -2.01 -8.69 16.24
N GLU A 95 -1.75 -7.49 16.75
CA GLU A 95 -2.60 -6.84 17.75
C GLU A 95 -3.97 -6.47 17.16
N MET A 96 -4.01 -5.91 15.95
CA MET A 96 -5.26 -5.63 15.22
C MET A 96 -6.07 -6.90 14.99
N GLU A 97 -5.45 -7.99 14.55
CA GLU A 97 -6.10 -9.29 14.38
C GLU A 97 -6.57 -9.88 15.71
N GLN A 98 -5.87 -9.62 16.81
CA GLN A 98 -6.29 -10.05 18.14
C GLN A 98 -7.50 -9.26 18.67
N ARG A 99 -7.58 -7.95 18.36
CA ARG A 99 -8.67 -7.04 18.74
C ARG A 99 -9.94 -7.25 17.91
N ARG A 100 -9.82 -7.68 16.65
CA ARG A 100 -10.97 -7.99 15.80
C ARG A 100 -11.80 -9.12 16.41
N MET A 101 -13.13 -9.00 16.34
CA MET A 101 -14.04 -10.11 16.71
C MET A 101 -13.63 -11.37 15.93
N PRO A 102 -13.54 -12.54 16.58
CA PRO A 102 -13.19 -13.76 15.88
C PRO A 102 -14.32 -14.15 14.91
N GLY A 103 -14.21 -13.77 13.64
CA GLY A 103 -15.09 -14.27 12.57
C GLY A 103 -14.89 -15.76 12.29
N LYS A 104 -13.78 -16.34 12.78
CA LYS A 104 -13.46 -17.77 12.82
C LYS A 104 -12.83 -18.08 14.18
N SER A 105 -13.06 -19.28 14.70
CA SER A 105 -12.42 -19.73 15.95
C SER A 105 -10.91 -19.54 15.85
N LYS A 106 -10.30 -18.76 16.75
CA LYS A 106 -8.83 -18.65 16.84
C LYS A 106 -8.28 -20.07 16.95
N LYS A 107 -7.40 -20.50 16.02
CA LYS A 107 -6.75 -21.82 16.08
C LYS A 107 -6.16 -21.98 17.48
N ARG A 108 -6.31 -23.16 18.10
CA ARG A 108 -5.70 -23.47 19.40
C ARG A 108 -4.20 -23.17 19.30
N ILE A 109 -3.78 -22.05 19.86
CA ILE A 109 -2.38 -21.77 20.12
C ILE A 109 -1.99 -22.74 21.23
N VAL A 110 -1.09 -23.66 20.92
CA VAL A 110 -0.57 -24.65 21.85
C VAL A 110 0.20 -23.90 22.95
N GLY A 111 -0.37 -23.84 24.15
CA GLY A 111 0.20 -23.18 25.31
C GLY A 111 -0.65 -23.44 26.56
N SER A 112 -0.03 -23.48 27.73
CA SER A 112 -0.69 -23.76 29.02
C SER A 112 -1.68 -22.65 29.42
N GLY A 113 -2.75 -23.05 30.12
CA GLY A 113 -4.01 -22.30 30.22
C GLY A 113 -4.03 -21.01 31.04
N GLU A 114 -2.96 -20.60 31.70
CA GLU A 114 -2.95 -19.39 32.54
C GLU A 114 -2.74 -18.11 31.72
N VAL A 115 -1.73 -18.09 30.85
CA VAL A 115 -1.47 -16.95 29.95
C VAL A 115 -2.59 -16.79 28.91
N LEU A 116 -3.22 -17.91 28.53
CA LEU A 116 -4.36 -17.94 27.60
C LEU A 116 -5.63 -17.32 28.21
N LYS A 117 -5.92 -17.53 29.49
CA LYS A 117 -7.07 -16.90 30.18
C LYS A 117 -6.89 -15.39 30.30
N ALA A 118 -5.68 -14.95 30.64
CA ALA A 118 -5.37 -13.53 30.74
C ALA A 118 -5.56 -12.80 29.41
N LYS A 119 -5.14 -13.41 28.28
CA LYS A 119 -5.25 -12.80 26.95
C LYS A 119 -6.61 -13.02 26.25
N ALA A 120 -7.35 -14.07 26.59
CA ALA A 120 -8.71 -14.28 26.08
C ALA A 120 -9.67 -13.15 26.49
N ASN A 121 -9.42 -12.48 27.61
CA ASN A 121 -10.19 -11.33 28.08
C ASN A 121 -9.84 -10.00 27.39
N ILE A 122 -8.74 -9.92 26.63
CA ILE A 122 -8.24 -8.63 26.11
C ILE A 122 -8.94 -8.18 24.82
N GLY A 123 -9.73 -9.05 24.17
CA GLY A 123 -10.44 -8.73 22.92
C GLY A 123 -11.96 -8.89 22.95
N ASN A 124 -12.54 -9.21 24.11
CA ASN A 124 -13.95 -9.66 24.22
C ASN A 124 -14.74 -9.05 25.39
N LEU A 125 -14.27 -7.96 26.00
CA LEU A 125 -15.12 -7.14 26.87
C LEU A 125 -16.14 -6.36 25.99
N LEU A 126 -17.04 -7.09 25.32
CA LEU A 126 -18.36 -6.56 24.89
C LEU A 126 -19.15 -6.06 26.12
N HIS A 127 -18.70 -6.42 27.31
CA HIS A 127 -19.18 -5.96 28.59
C HIS A 127 -18.01 -5.42 29.37
N GLU A 128 -18.07 -4.16 29.79
CA GLU A 128 -17.22 -3.66 30.87
C GLU A 128 -17.57 -4.42 32.16
N HIS A 129 -16.59 -4.69 33.02
CA HIS A 129 -16.90 -5.20 34.36
C HIS A 129 -17.76 -4.15 35.09
N ARG A 130 -19.06 -4.42 35.24
CA ARG A 130 -19.93 -3.62 36.10
C ARG A 130 -19.53 -3.85 37.56
N THR A 131 -18.89 -2.87 38.19
CA THR A 131 -18.72 -2.83 39.64
C THR A 131 -20.07 -2.55 40.32
N ILE A 132 -20.19 -2.84 41.62
CA ILE A 132 -21.37 -2.42 42.40
C ILE A 132 -21.61 -0.90 42.24
N GLU A 133 -20.53 -0.11 42.21
CA GLU A 133 -20.56 1.34 41.96
C GLU A 133 -21.19 1.69 40.61
N SER A 134 -20.89 0.94 39.54
CA SER A 134 -21.52 1.16 38.23
C SER A 134 -23.03 0.90 38.26
N SER A 135 -23.47 -0.06 39.10
CA SER A 135 -24.90 -0.36 39.29
C SER A 135 -25.58 0.69 40.16
N LEU A 136 -24.90 1.18 41.21
CA LEU A 136 -25.39 2.27 42.07
C LEU A 136 -25.42 3.63 41.35
N LYS A 137 -24.51 3.87 40.40
CA LYS A 137 -24.49 5.09 39.57
C LYS A 137 -25.81 5.27 38.81
N GLU A 138 -26.41 4.19 38.31
CA GLU A 138 -27.74 4.25 37.67
C GLU A 138 -28.86 4.61 38.66
N LEU A 139 -28.75 4.24 39.94
CA LEU A 139 -29.71 4.62 40.99
C LEU A 139 -29.56 6.10 41.39
N ILE A 140 -28.33 6.62 41.48
CA ILE A 140 -28.05 8.04 41.77
C ILE A 140 -28.63 8.92 40.67
N VAL A 141 -28.48 8.54 39.39
CA VAL A 141 -29.03 9.28 38.25
C VAL A 141 -30.57 9.27 38.23
N ARG A 142 -31.21 8.25 38.80
CA ARG A 142 -32.68 8.12 38.86
C ARG A 142 -33.33 8.84 40.03
N GLN A 143 -32.56 9.32 41.02
CA GLN A 143 -33.13 10.16 42.09
C GLN A 143 -33.52 11.52 41.52
N ARG A 144 -34.77 11.60 41.07
CA ARG A 144 -35.50 12.85 40.94
C ARG A 144 -35.82 13.30 42.37
N TRP A 145 -35.35 14.48 42.73
CA TRP A 145 -35.72 15.13 43.97
C TRP A 145 -37.21 15.46 43.84
N ASP A 146 -38.04 14.90 44.72
CA ASP A 146 -39.29 15.53 45.13
C ASP A 146 -38.98 16.60 46.18
#